data_AF-A0A103XN67-F1
#
_entry.id   AF-A0A103XN67-F1
#
_cell.length_a   1.000
_cell.length_b   1.000
_cell.length_c   1.000
_cell.angle_alpha   90.00
_cell.angle_beta   90.00
_cell.angle_gamma   90.00
#
_symmetry.space_group_name_H-M   'P 1'
#
loop_
_entity.id
_entity.type
_entity.pdbx_description
1 polymer ?
#
loop_
_entity_poly.entity_id
_entity_poly.type
_entity_poly.pdbx_seq_one_letter_code
_entity_poly.pdbx_strand_id
1 'polypeptide(L)' 'MGKVNIQNGIQRIIDPALRDEYDVQSMWKMAEKALMCVQPHANMRPSMSEVIKEIQDAISIERGVNGEFFSFIIEYGIA' A
#
# COMPACT_ATOMS: atom_id res chain seq x y z
N MET A 1 1.64 -2.38 25.07
CA MET A 1 1.02 -2.33 23.72
C MET A 1 2.10 -2.72 22.73
N GLY A 2 2.14 -3.99 22.33
CA GLY A 2 3.24 -4.52 21.51
C GLY A 2 3.20 -3.93 20.11
N LYS A 3 4.37 -3.59 19.57
CA LYS A 3 4.54 -3.30 18.13
C LYS A 3 4.02 -4.53 17.38
N VAL A 4 2.84 -4.42 16.77
CA VAL A 4 2.41 -5.39 15.76
C VAL A 4 3.46 -5.30 14.67
N ASN A 5 4.22 -6.37 14.50
CA ASN A 5 5.27 -6.46 13.50
C ASN A 5 4.54 -6.52 12.15
N ILE A 6 4.41 -5.36 11.49
CA ILE A 6 3.49 -5.11 10.38
C ILE A 6 3.68 -6.12 9.22
N GLN A 7 4.91 -6.62 9.07
CA GLN A 7 5.25 -7.65 8.08
C GLN A 7 4.55 -8.99 8.32
N ASN A 8 4.23 -9.36 9.57
CA ASN A 8 3.50 -10.59 9.88
C ASN A 8 1.97 -10.44 9.65
N GLY A 9 1.47 -9.21 9.62
CA GLY A 9 0.05 -8.95 9.38
C GLY A 9 -0.33 -9.15 7.92
N ILE A 10 0.51 -8.64 7.01
CA ILE A 10 0.23 -8.69 5.58
C ILE A 10 0.27 -10.13 5.03
N GLN A 11 1.24 -10.94 5.44
CA GLN A 11 1.34 -12.34 5.01
C GLN A 11 0.10 -13.19 5.33
N ARG A 12 -0.73 -12.77 6.29
CA ARG A 12 -1.99 -13.47 6.62
C ARG A 12 -3.17 -13.09 5.72
N ILE A 13 -3.07 -11.96 5.02
CA ILE A 13 -4.11 -11.45 4.11
C ILE A 13 -3.75 -11.63 2.64
N ILE A 14 -2.47 -11.82 2.32
CA ILE A 14 -2.02 -12.10 0.96
C ILE A 14 -2.49 -13.48 0.52
N ASP A 15 -2.96 -13.54 -0.73
CA ASP A 15 -3.39 -14.78 -1.36
C ASP A 15 -2.21 -15.77 -1.42
N PRO A 16 -2.33 -16.98 -0.83
CA PRO A 16 -1.28 -18.00 -0.88
C PRO A 16 -0.88 -18.40 -2.31
N ALA A 17 -1.75 -18.17 -3.31
CA ALA A 17 -1.46 -18.43 -4.72
C ALA A 17 -0.38 -17.50 -5.30
N LEU A 18 -0.10 -16.37 -4.65
CA LEU A 18 0.95 -15.43 -5.07
C LEU A 18 2.37 -15.93 -4.74
N ARG A 19 2.52 -16.97 -3.91
CA ARG A 19 3.80 -17.70 -3.69
C ARG A 19 5.03 -16.82 -3.40
N ASP A 20 4.83 -15.71 -2.70
CA ASP A 20 5.88 -14.72 -2.41
C ASP A 20 6.49 -14.03 -3.65
N GLU A 21 5.81 -14.09 -4.80
CA GLU A 21 6.13 -13.32 -6.02
C GLU A 21 5.48 -11.92 -5.97
N TYR A 22 5.73 -11.19 -4.88
CA TYR A 22 5.24 -9.83 -4.71
C TYR A 22 6.23 -8.98 -3.90
N ASP A 23 6.26 -7.68 -4.18
CA ASP A 23 6.96 -6.73 -3.32
C ASP A 23 6.11 -6.40 -2.08
N VAL A 24 6.70 -6.53 -0.90
CA VAL A 24 6.02 -6.33 0.38
C VAL A 24 5.55 -4.87 0.55
N GLN A 25 6.28 -3.89 0.00
CA GLN A 25 5.91 -2.47 0.08
C GLN A 25 4.74 -2.15 -0.85
N SER A 26 4.78 -2.66 -2.09
CA SER A 26 3.67 -2.62 -3.04
C SER A 26 2.38 -3.18 -2.43
N MET A 27 2.47 -4.37 -1.82
CA MET A 27 1.34 -5.00 -1.15
C MET A 27 0.82 -4.22 0.05
N TRP A 28 1.72 -3.68 0.88
CA TRP A 28 1.31 -2.86 2.03
C TRP A 28 0.52 -1.63 1.60
N LYS A 29 1.02 -0.92 0.59
CA LYS A 29 0.37 0.28 0.05
C LYS A 29 -1.03 -0.02 -0.50
N MET A 30 -1.17 -1.15 -1.20
CA MET A 30 -2.48 -1.62 -1.65
C MET A 30 -3.42 -1.97 -0.49
N ALA A 31 -2.93 -2.71 0.51
CA ALA A 31 -3.72 -3.12 1.66
C ALA A 31 -4.22 -1.91 2.48
N GLU A 32 -3.35 -0.93 2.70
CA GLU A 32 -3.69 0.33 3.38
C GLU A 32 -4.82 1.05 2.63
N LYS A 33 -4.67 1.23 1.31
CA LYS A 33 -5.70 1.94 0.53
C LYS A 33 -7.02 1.16 0.46
N ALA A 34 -6.96 -0.16 0.34
CA ALA A 34 -8.15 -1.01 0.39
C ALA A 34 -8.91 -0.87 1.71
N LEU A 35 -8.20 -0.75 2.84
CA LEU A 35 -8.80 -0.49 4.16
C LEU A 35 -9.53 0.86 4.21
N MET A 36 -9.01 1.88 3.53
CA MET A 36 -9.68 3.18 3.42
C MET A 36 -10.96 3.10 2.55
N CYS A 37 -10.95 2.29 1.48
CA CYS A 37 -12.12 2.10 0.62
C CYS A 37 -13.33 1.49 1.34
N VAL A 38 -13.10 0.66 2.35
CA VAL A 38 -14.16 -0.05 3.10
C VAL A 38 -14.56 0.65 4.40
N GLN A 39 -14.15 1.90 4.60
CA GLN A 39 -14.53 2.66 5.80
C GLN A 39 -16.06 2.75 5.93
N PRO A 40 -16.60 2.64 7.16
CA PRO A 40 -18.04 2.66 7.39
C PRO A 40 -18.66 3.99 6.97
N HIS A 41 -17.93 5.09 7.11
CA HIS A 41 -18.39 6.41 6.72
C HIS A 41 -17.86 6.79 5.33
N ALA A 42 -18.77 7.17 4.44
CA ALA A 42 -18.44 7.44 3.04
C ALA A 42 -17.45 8.59 2.84
N ASN A 43 -17.45 9.59 3.72
CA ASN A 43 -16.53 10.72 3.68
C ASN A 43 -15.08 10.36 4.04
N MET A 44 -14.85 9.21 4.66
CA MET A 44 -13.50 8.69 4.92
C MET A 44 -13.00 7.77 3.82
N ARG A 45 -13.85 7.43 2.84
CA ARG A 45 -13.45 6.64 1.68
C ARG A 45 -12.71 7.55 0.70
N PRO A 46 -11.58 7.11 0.14
CA PRO A 46 -10.86 7.86 -0.86
C PRO A 46 -11.70 7.99 -2.13
N SER A 47 -11.43 9.04 -2.91
CA SER A 47 -11.98 9.14 -4.26
C SER A 47 -11.37 8.07 -5.18
N MET A 48 -12.10 7.71 -6.24
CA MET A 48 -11.57 6.74 -7.21
C MET A 48 -10.26 7.21 -7.87
N SER A 49 -10.07 8.51 -8.04
CA SER A 49 -8.82 9.08 -8.56
C SER A 49 -7.63 8.80 -7.65
N GLU A 50 -7.82 8.93 -6.33
CA GLU A 50 -6.78 8.60 -5.33
C GLU A 50 -6.49 7.10 -5.30
N VAL A 51 -7.52 6.27 -5.42
CA VAL A 51 -7.35 4.81 -5.50
C VAL A 51 -6.53 4.42 -6.73
N ILE A 52 -6.82 5.01 -7.90
CA ILE A 52 -6.08 4.72 -9.14
C ILE A 52 -4.61 5.13 -9.01
N LYS A 53 -4.34 6.31 -8.44
CA LYS A 53 -2.97 6.79 -8.23
C LYS A 53 -2.15 5.79 -7.40
N GLU A 54 -2.76 5.24 -6.36
CA GLU A 54 -2.05 4.38 -5.41
C GLU A 54 -1.84 2.97 -5.97
N ILE A 55 -2.75 2.49 -6.82
CA ILE A 55 -2.53 1.29 -7.61
C ILE A 55 -1.35 1.47 -8.59
N GLN A 56 -1.28 2.62 -9.26
CA GLN A 56 -0.17 2.93 -10.19
C GLN A 56 1.19 3.01 -9.47
N ASP A 57 1.20 3.61 -8.27
CA ASP A 57 2.40 3.64 -7.43
C ASP A 57 2.83 2.24 -7.00
N ALA A 58 1.89 1.40 -6.53
CA ALA A 58 2.18 0.02 -6.15
C ALA A 58 2.77 -0.79 -7.32
N ILE A 59 2.20 -0.66 -8.51
CA ILE A 59 2.72 -1.30 -9.73
C ILE A 59 4.14 -0.79 -10.07
N SER A 60 4.42 0.49 -9.83
CA SER A 60 5.74 1.07 -10.10
C SER A 60 6.80 0.54 -9.14
N ILE A 61 6.43 0.39 -7.86
CA ILE A 61 7.25 -0.29 -6.83
C ILE A 61 7.52 -1.73 -7.25
N GLU A 62 6.48 -2.49 -7.61
CA GLU A 62 6.57 -3.90 -8.01
C GLU A 62 7.52 -4.12 -9.20
N ARG A 63 7.53 -3.17 -10.15
CA ARG A 63 8.37 -3.24 -11.36
C ARG A 63 9.81 -2.76 -11.13
N GLY A 64 10.17 -2.38 -9.90
CA GLY A 64 11.49 -1.81 -9.59
C GLY A 64 11.74 -0.45 -10.25
N VAL A 65 10.69 0.21 -10.74
CA VAL A 65 10.77 1.54 -11.38
C VAL A 65 10.57 2.59 -10.30
N ASN A 66 11.62 2.87 -9.53
CA ASN A 66 11.73 4.06 -8.67
C ASN A 66 10.54 4.32 -7.71
N GLY A 67 10.04 3.29 -7.04
CA GLY A 67 9.05 3.44 -5.95
C GLY A 67 9.48 4.40 -4.83
N GLU A 68 10.78 4.72 -4.74
CA GLU A 68 11.37 5.54 -3.69
C GLU A 68 11.34 7.06 -3.93
N PHE A 69 11.16 7.59 -5.15
CA PHE A 69 11.13 9.06 -5.33
C PHE A 69 9.80 9.69 -4.88
N PHE A 70 8.69 8.94 -4.92
CA PHE A 70 7.38 9.44 -4.51
C PHE A 70 7.11 9.26 -3.01
N SER A 71 7.50 8.13 -2.40
CA SER A 71 7.29 7.93 -0.95
C SER A 71 8.07 8.95 -0.11
N PHE A 72 9.23 9.40 -0.60
CA PHE A 72 10.09 10.39 0.06
C PHE A 72 9.49 11.83 0.04
N ILE A 73 8.69 12.19 -0.98
CA ILE A 73 7.96 13.48 -1.05
C ILE A 73 6.70 13.46 -0.17
N ILE A 74 6.03 12.31 -0.07
CA ILE A 74 4.73 12.20 0.58
C ILE A 74 4.85 12.12 2.11
N GLU A 75 5.94 11.57 2.67
CA GLU A 75 6.08 11.38 4.12
C GLU A 75 6.90 12.48 4.84
N TYR A 76 7.85 13.15 4.18
CA TYR A 76 8.81 14.05 4.86
C TYR A 76 8.99 15.47 4.31
N GLY A 77 8.41 15.79 3.15
CA GLY A 77 8.32 17.18 2.68
C GLY A 77 9.60 17.90 2.25
N ILE A 78 10.82 17.38 2.43
CA ILE A 78 12.11 17.82 1.82
C ILE A 78 13.09 16.62 1.89
N ALA A 79 14.16 16.63 1.08
CA ALA A 79 15.34 15.80 1.32
C ALA A 79 16.04 16.08 2.67
#